data_AF-A0A5N5UFJ1-F1
#
_entry.id   AF-A0A5N5UFJ1-F1
#
_cell.length_a   1.000
_cell.length_b   1.000
_cell.length_c   1.000
_cell.angle_alpha   90.00
_cell.angle_beta   90.00
_cell.angle_gamma   90.00
#
_symmetry.space_group_name_H-M   'P 1'
#
loop_
_entity.id
_entity.type
_entity.pdbx_description
1 polymer ?
#
loop_
_entity_poly.entity_id
_entity_poly.type
_entity_poly.pdbx_seq_one_letter_code
_entity_poly.pdbx_strand_id
1 'polypeptide(L)'
;MFKAIVSADTLGDALDSVSVLVDECKIRLEEEGLTIRAVDPANVGMVDLTLDAAAFESYETDGGVIGVNLSRLEEFVGMADAGQLVQLELDEETRKLHVQIEGLEGTLALIDPDSIRQEPDLPDLDLPANVVVEGADIARAVKAADMVSDHIALGVDADEELFYVDAEGDTDDVHLELTREDLIDLTAGDARSLFSLDYLQDMNKAIPSDAEVTMELGEEFPVKLHFDIAEGEGSVTFMLAPRIQSD
;
A
#
# COMPACT_ATOMS: atom_id res chain seq x y z
N MET A 1 20.79 -15.10 -10.51
CA MET A 1 19.67 -16.06 -10.55
C MET A 1 18.64 -15.64 -9.52
N PHE A 2 17.37 -15.56 -9.91
CA PHE A 2 16.24 -15.38 -8.99
C PHE A 2 15.20 -16.47 -9.25
N LYS A 3 14.74 -17.13 -8.18
CA LYS A 3 13.69 -18.13 -8.21
C LYS A 3 12.87 -18.05 -6.92
N ALA A 4 11.55 -17.96 -7.07
CA ALA A 4 10.64 -17.89 -5.95
C ALA A 4 9.40 -18.76 -6.17
N ILE A 5 8.84 -19.30 -5.10
CA ILE A 5 7.54 -19.97 -5.08
C ILE A 5 6.73 -19.32 -3.96
N VAL A 6 5.58 -18.77 -4.30
CA VAL A 6 4.72 -17.99 -3.40
C VAL A 6 3.26 -18.35 -3.64
N SER A 7 2.42 -18.17 -2.63
CA SER A 7 0.97 -18.32 -2.82
C SER A 7 0.45 -17.21 -3.76
N ALA A 8 -0.56 -17.54 -4.56
CA ALA A 8 -1.20 -16.56 -5.44
C ALA A 8 -1.83 -15.41 -4.64
N ASP A 9 -2.40 -15.70 -3.47
CA ASP A 9 -3.03 -14.71 -2.61
C ASP A 9 -1.99 -13.71 -2.08
N THR A 10 -0.88 -14.20 -1.52
CA THR A 10 0.24 -13.35 -1.03
C THR A 10 0.82 -12.47 -2.12
N LEU A 11 1.06 -13.04 -3.32
CA LEU A 11 1.59 -12.26 -4.43
C LEU A 11 0.54 -11.27 -4.97
N GLY A 12 -0.73 -11.66 -5.00
CA GLY A 12 -1.84 -10.80 -5.38
C GLY A 12 -1.94 -9.58 -4.48
N ASP A 13 -2.02 -9.78 -3.16
CA ASP A 13 -2.09 -8.70 -2.16
C ASP A 13 -0.93 -7.71 -2.30
N ALA A 14 0.28 -8.23 -2.54
CA ALA A 14 1.46 -7.40 -2.73
C ALA A 14 1.40 -6.57 -4.03
N LEU A 15 0.90 -7.15 -5.13
CA LEU A 15 0.78 -6.45 -6.41
C LEU A 15 -0.36 -5.42 -6.38
N ASP A 16 -1.52 -5.79 -5.83
CA ASP A 16 -2.69 -4.93 -5.67
C ASP A 16 -2.34 -3.70 -4.83
N SER A 17 -1.50 -3.85 -3.81
CA SER A 17 -1.01 -2.73 -2.98
C SER A 17 -0.19 -1.71 -3.78
N VAL A 18 0.52 -2.14 -4.81
CA VAL A 18 1.37 -1.24 -5.60
C VAL A 18 0.63 -0.67 -6.81
N SER A 19 -0.24 -1.48 -7.43
CA SER A 19 -0.93 -1.10 -8.66
C SER A 19 -2.01 -0.03 -8.50
N VAL A 20 -2.49 0.18 -7.27
CA VAL A 20 -3.36 1.32 -6.94
C VAL A 20 -2.69 2.68 -7.16
N LEU A 21 -1.35 2.75 -7.24
CA LEU A 21 -0.61 4.00 -7.47
C LEU A 21 0.19 4.05 -8.79
N VAL A 22 0.67 2.91 -9.29
CA VAL A 22 1.55 2.87 -10.48
C VAL A 22 1.28 1.68 -11.38
N ASP A 23 1.48 1.84 -12.69
CA ASP A 23 1.33 0.75 -13.67
C ASP A 23 2.58 -0.15 -13.79
N GLU A 24 3.74 0.37 -13.38
CA GLU A 24 5.04 -0.27 -13.46
C GLU A 24 5.92 0.14 -12.28
N CYS A 25 6.74 -0.79 -11.78
CA CYS A 25 7.62 -0.53 -10.66
C CYS A 25 8.97 -1.25 -10.80
N LYS A 26 9.90 -0.85 -9.94
CA LYS A 26 11.12 -1.59 -9.68
C LYS A 26 10.88 -2.54 -8.52
N ILE A 27 11.19 -3.80 -8.72
CA ILE A 27 11.23 -4.80 -7.65
C ILE A 27 12.69 -5.06 -7.33
N ARG A 28 13.07 -4.80 -6.08
CA ARG A 28 14.40 -5.13 -5.55
C ARG A 28 14.34 -6.53 -4.99
N LEU A 29 15.27 -7.35 -5.42
CA LEU A 29 15.43 -8.72 -4.98
C LEU A 29 16.61 -8.73 -4.02
N GLU A 30 16.35 -9.06 -2.76
CA GLU A 30 17.34 -9.06 -1.69
C GLU A 30 17.33 -10.41 -0.98
N GLU A 31 18.39 -10.75 -0.23
CA GLU A 31 18.47 -12.05 0.46
C GLU A 31 17.37 -12.21 1.52
N GLU A 32 16.93 -11.11 2.12
CA GLU A 32 15.91 -11.08 3.18
C GLU A 32 14.48 -11.09 2.63
N GLY A 33 14.29 -10.83 1.33
CA GLY A 33 12.96 -10.74 0.71
C GLY A 33 12.96 -9.85 -0.53
N LEU A 34 11.77 -9.43 -0.95
CA LEU A 34 11.62 -8.41 -1.98
C LEU A 34 11.14 -7.09 -1.38
N THR A 35 11.55 -6.00 -2.02
CA THR A 35 11.05 -4.66 -1.68
C THR A 35 10.60 -3.94 -2.94
N ILE A 36 9.55 -3.15 -2.80
CA ILE A 36 8.99 -2.32 -3.87
C ILE A 36 8.75 -0.93 -3.29
N ARG A 37 9.30 0.08 -3.95
CA ARG A 37 9.01 1.47 -3.63
C ARG A 37 8.63 2.24 -4.86
N ALA A 38 7.47 2.88 -4.82
CA ALA A 38 6.96 3.64 -5.95
C ALA A 38 6.22 4.89 -5.50
N VAL A 39 6.30 5.92 -6.33
CA VAL A 39 5.50 7.14 -6.21
C VAL A 39 4.67 7.30 -7.47
N ASP A 40 3.43 7.72 -7.30
CA ASP A 40 2.52 7.96 -8.40
C ASP A 40 3.03 9.08 -9.35
N PRO A 41 2.47 9.20 -10.56
CA PRO A 41 2.88 10.22 -11.52
C PRO A 41 2.85 11.65 -10.96
N ALA A 42 1.88 11.97 -10.09
CA ALA A 42 1.68 13.30 -9.52
C ALA A 42 2.58 13.62 -8.31
N ASN A 43 3.32 12.66 -7.74
CA ASN A 43 4.06 12.79 -6.48
C ASN A 43 3.18 13.11 -5.26
N VAL A 44 1.98 12.55 -5.24
CA VAL A 44 0.99 12.72 -4.18
C VAL A 44 0.89 11.45 -3.33
N GLY A 45 0.90 10.28 -3.95
CA GLY A 45 0.81 8.98 -3.28
C GLY A 45 2.10 8.19 -3.44
N MET A 46 2.55 7.58 -2.36
CA MET A 46 3.70 6.67 -2.35
C MET A 46 3.32 5.36 -1.68
N VAL A 47 3.89 4.26 -2.17
CA VAL A 47 3.85 2.94 -1.54
C VAL A 47 5.27 2.47 -1.29
N ASP A 48 5.49 1.94 -0.10
CA ASP A 48 6.69 1.19 0.28
C ASP A 48 6.24 -0.18 0.80
N LEU A 49 6.58 -1.22 0.06
CA LEU A 49 6.20 -2.60 0.35
C LEU A 49 7.45 -3.42 0.59
N THR A 50 7.42 -4.22 1.66
CA THR A 50 8.41 -5.26 1.92
C THR A 50 7.68 -6.58 2.05
N LEU A 51 8.23 -7.63 1.42
CA LEU A 51 7.74 -8.98 1.56
C LEU A 51 8.92 -9.88 1.89
N ASP A 52 8.90 -10.45 3.09
CA ASP A 52 10.00 -11.21 3.65
C ASP A 52 10.15 -12.53 2.90
N ALA A 53 11.37 -13.06 2.86
CA ALA A 53 11.67 -14.35 2.24
C ALA A 53 10.87 -15.50 2.87
N ALA A 54 10.41 -15.34 4.10
CA ALA A 54 9.56 -16.30 4.81
C ALA A 54 8.09 -16.32 4.32
N ALA A 55 7.63 -15.29 3.62
CA ALA A 55 6.33 -15.30 2.92
C ALA A 55 6.32 -16.26 1.71
N PHE A 56 7.48 -16.78 1.31
CA PHE A 56 7.65 -17.68 0.18
C PHE A 56 7.85 -19.12 0.65
N GLU A 57 7.29 -20.07 -0.07
CA GLU A 57 7.58 -21.51 0.10
C GLU A 57 9.04 -21.82 -0.26
N SER A 58 9.59 -21.08 -1.22
CA SER A 58 11.02 -21.07 -1.52
C SER A 58 11.42 -19.74 -2.12
N TYR A 59 12.56 -19.21 -1.71
CA TYR A 59 13.09 -17.96 -2.23
C TYR A 59 14.61 -18.06 -2.38
N GLU A 60 15.11 -17.89 -3.60
CA GLU A 60 16.52 -17.92 -3.95
C GLU A 60 16.83 -16.71 -4.84
N THR A 61 17.84 -15.92 -4.46
CA THR A 61 18.25 -14.75 -5.26
C THR A 61 19.76 -14.51 -5.16
N ASP A 62 20.37 -14.10 -6.27
CA ASP A 62 21.72 -13.50 -6.31
C ASP A 62 21.67 -11.97 -6.13
N GLY A 63 20.47 -11.44 -5.84
CA GLY A 63 20.18 -10.03 -5.75
C GLY A 63 19.89 -9.37 -7.10
N GLY A 64 19.43 -8.12 -7.06
CA GLY A 64 19.26 -7.30 -8.26
C GLY A 64 18.00 -6.46 -8.25
N VAL A 65 17.76 -5.76 -9.36
CA VAL A 65 16.57 -4.95 -9.56
C VAL A 65 15.95 -5.30 -10.90
N ILE A 66 14.66 -5.62 -10.89
CA ILE A 66 13.89 -5.89 -12.10
C ILE A 66 12.79 -4.85 -12.28
N GLY A 67 12.57 -4.43 -13.52
CA GLY A 67 11.45 -3.57 -13.87
C GLY A 67 10.28 -4.42 -14.34
N VAL A 68 9.12 -4.28 -13.71
CA VAL A 68 7.94 -5.10 -13.98
C VAL A 68 6.77 -4.22 -14.38
N ASN A 69 6.04 -4.64 -15.40
CA ASN A 69 4.71 -4.11 -15.69
C ASN A 69 3.71 -4.84 -14.79
N LEU A 70 3.12 -4.11 -13.84
CA LEU A 70 2.28 -4.68 -12.78
C LEU A 70 1.00 -5.27 -13.36
N SER A 71 0.32 -4.52 -14.23
CA SER A 71 -0.92 -4.99 -14.87
C SER A 71 -0.78 -6.34 -15.57
N ARG A 72 0.36 -6.59 -16.23
CA ARG A 72 0.63 -7.88 -16.88
C ARG A 72 0.96 -8.99 -15.90
N LEU A 73 1.65 -8.67 -14.80
CA LEU A 73 1.96 -9.68 -13.79
C LEU A 73 0.70 -10.07 -13.03
N GLU A 74 -0.15 -9.10 -12.67
CA GLU A 74 -1.48 -9.32 -12.10
C GLU A 74 -2.37 -10.17 -13.00
N GLU A 75 -2.35 -9.94 -14.32
CA GLU A 75 -3.07 -10.80 -15.27
C GLU A 75 -2.65 -12.27 -15.16
N PHE A 76 -1.36 -12.57 -14.92
CA PHE A 76 -0.91 -13.94 -14.71
C PHE A 76 -1.34 -14.47 -13.34
N VAL A 77 -1.12 -13.70 -12.28
CA VAL A 77 -1.44 -14.10 -10.90
C VAL A 77 -2.95 -14.32 -10.74
N GLY A 78 -3.78 -13.47 -11.34
CA GLY A 78 -5.24 -13.60 -11.35
C GLY A 78 -5.78 -14.77 -12.18
N MET A 79 -4.93 -15.52 -12.89
CA MET A 79 -5.31 -16.81 -13.48
C MET A 79 -5.17 -17.98 -12.49
N ALA A 80 -4.52 -17.77 -11.35
CA ALA A 80 -4.44 -18.75 -10.28
C ALA A 80 -5.74 -18.79 -9.45
N ASP A 81 -6.16 -19.98 -9.05
CA ASP A 81 -7.16 -20.16 -8.02
C ASP A 81 -6.55 -19.88 -6.63
N ALA A 82 -7.38 -19.47 -5.68
CA ALA A 82 -6.96 -19.22 -4.29
C ALA A 82 -6.22 -20.44 -3.69
N GLY A 83 -5.10 -20.19 -3.01
CA GLY A 83 -4.21 -21.21 -2.46
C GLY A 83 -3.33 -21.96 -3.47
N GLN A 84 -3.38 -21.64 -4.77
CA GLN A 84 -2.39 -22.15 -5.72
C GLN A 84 -1.04 -21.45 -5.55
N LEU A 85 0.03 -22.15 -5.93
CA LEU A 85 1.39 -21.60 -5.90
C LEU A 85 1.79 -21.04 -7.26
N VAL A 86 2.36 -19.84 -7.23
CA VAL A 86 2.98 -19.16 -8.37
C VAL A 86 4.48 -19.33 -8.26
N GLN A 87 5.11 -19.87 -9.31
CA GLN A 87 6.56 -19.94 -9.41
C GLN A 87 7.07 -18.82 -10.32
N LEU A 88 8.05 -18.08 -9.83
CA LEU A 88 8.72 -17.00 -10.55
C LEU A 88 10.18 -17.39 -10.77
N GLU A 89 10.66 -17.26 -11.99
CA GLU A 89 12.08 -17.51 -12.32
C GLU A 89 12.60 -16.45 -13.29
N LEU A 90 13.69 -15.78 -12.91
CA LEU A 90 14.33 -14.77 -13.74
C LEU A 90 15.31 -15.42 -14.72
N ASP A 91 15.04 -15.27 -16.01
CA ASP A 91 16.00 -15.55 -17.07
C ASP A 91 16.79 -14.27 -17.39
N GLU A 92 18.02 -14.21 -16.89
CA GLU A 92 18.95 -13.09 -17.08
C GLU A 92 19.45 -12.96 -18.53
N GLU A 93 19.48 -14.06 -19.30
CA GLU A 93 19.93 -14.05 -20.70
C GLU A 93 18.88 -13.41 -21.60
N THR A 94 17.60 -13.76 -21.39
CA THR A 94 16.49 -13.23 -22.20
C THR A 94 15.82 -12.00 -21.59
N ARG A 95 16.16 -11.63 -20.35
CA ARG A 95 15.52 -10.56 -19.56
C ARG A 95 14.02 -10.75 -19.44
N LYS A 96 13.62 -11.97 -19.13
CA LYS A 96 12.22 -12.35 -18.97
C LYS A 96 12.00 -12.98 -17.60
N LEU A 97 10.82 -12.72 -17.05
CA LEU A 97 10.31 -13.41 -15.89
C LEU A 97 9.44 -14.56 -16.36
N HIS A 98 9.85 -15.78 -16.04
CA HIS A 98 9.04 -16.97 -16.23
C HIS A 98 8.07 -17.08 -15.08
N VAL A 99 6.79 -17.27 -15.41
CA VAL A 99 5.70 -17.44 -14.43
C VAL A 99 5.06 -18.80 -14.67
N GLN A 100 4.95 -19.62 -13.62
CA GLN A 100 4.33 -20.94 -13.71
C GLN A 100 3.27 -21.12 -12.62
N ILE A 101 2.09 -21.61 -13.02
CA ILE A 101 0.91 -21.80 -12.16
C ILE A 101 0.23 -23.10 -12.58
N GLU A 102 0.29 -24.16 -11.76
CA GLU A 102 -0.33 -25.48 -12.02
C GLU A 102 -0.41 -25.93 -13.50
N GLY A 103 0.72 -25.93 -14.21
CA GLY A 103 0.81 -26.39 -15.61
C GLY A 103 0.50 -25.32 -16.68
N LEU A 104 0.12 -24.11 -16.27
CA LEU A 104 0.24 -22.90 -17.08
C LEU A 104 1.67 -22.38 -16.98
N GLU A 105 2.28 -22.10 -18.13
CA GLU A 105 3.60 -21.47 -18.22
C GLU A 105 3.52 -20.23 -19.09
N GLY A 106 4.04 -19.12 -18.59
CA GLY A 106 4.09 -17.84 -19.27
C GLY A 106 5.47 -17.18 -19.14
N THR A 107 5.75 -16.22 -20.03
CA THR A 107 6.93 -15.37 -19.91
C THR A 107 6.53 -13.91 -20.02
N LEU A 108 6.94 -13.11 -19.06
CA LEU A 108 6.76 -11.67 -19.02
C LEU A 108 8.08 -10.98 -19.38
N ALA A 109 8.05 -10.08 -20.38
CA ALA A 109 9.22 -9.29 -20.73
C ALA A 109 9.43 -8.20 -19.68
N LEU A 110 10.64 -8.11 -19.13
CA LEU A 110 10.98 -7.10 -18.13
C LEU A 110 11.26 -5.76 -18.78
N ILE A 111 10.98 -4.71 -18.03
CA ILE A 111 11.29 -3.33 -18.37
C ILE A 111 12.69 -3.03 -17.83
N ASP A 112 13.44 -2.20 -18.55
CA ASP A 112 14.73 -1.73 -18.06
C ASP A 112 14.52 -0.86 -16.80
N PRO A 113 15.08 -1.21 -15.63
CA PRO A 113 14.91 -0.42 -14.41
C PRO A 113 15.33 1.05 -14.55
N ASP A 114 16.26 1.36 -15.46
CA ASP A 114 16.69 2.74 -15.71
C ASP A 114 15.66 3.57 -16.49
N SER A 115 14.70 2.91 -17.15
CA SER A 115 13.59 3.56 -17.86
C SER A 115 12.36 3.81 -17.00
N ILE A 116 12.26 3.16 -15.84
CA ILE A 116 11.19 3.35 -14.85
C ILE A 116 11.53 4.56 -13.98
N ARG A 117 10.49 5.24 -13.48
CA ARG A 117 10.61 6.35 -12.53
C ARG A 117 11.54 5.99 -11.36
N GLN A 118 12.33 6.96 -10.91
CA GLN A 118 13.23 6.75 -9.78
C GLN A 118 12.43 6.53 -8.49
N GLU A 119 12.95 5.65 -7.65
CA GLU A 119 12.37 5.34 -6.35
C GLU A 119 12.53 6.56 -5.43
N PRO A 120 11.48 6.94 -4.69
CA PRO A 120 11.56 8.02 -3.71
C PRO A 120 12.39 7.61 -2.50
N ASP A 121 12.99 8.59 -1.82
CA ASP A 121 13.52 8.41 -0.47
C ASP A 121 12.37 8.48 0.54
N LEU A 122 12.39 7.61 1.55
CA LEU A 122 11.45 7.73 2.67
C LEU A 122 11.75 8.99 3.48
N PRO A 123 10.77 9.87 3.71
CA PRO A 123 10.96 10.98 4.61
C PRO A 123 10.95 10.49 6.06
N ASP A 124 11.93 10.94 6.83
CA ASP A 124 11.96 10.77 8.28
C ASP A 124 11.03 11.82 8.92
N LEU A 125 9.76 11.44 9.09
CA LEU A 125 8.71 12.27 9.69
C LEU A 125 8.41 11.76 11.10
N ASP A 126 8.63 12.64 12.08
CA ASP A 126 8.20 12.46 13.47
C ASP A 126 6.81 13.09 13.64
N LEU A 127 5.77 12.27 13.53
CA LEU A 127 4.38 12.70 13.53
C LEU A 127 3.79 12.59 14.95
N PRO A 128 3.06 13.61 15.44
CA PRO A 128 2.65 13.70 16.84
C PRO A 128 1.55 12.71 17.23
N ALA A 129 0.75 12.24 16.28
CA ALA A 129 -0.38 11.36 16.52
C ALA A 129 -0.17 10.00 15.85
N ASN A 130 -0.47 8.93 16.59
CA ASN A 130 -0.48 7.57 16.07
C ASN A 130 -1.80 6.90 16.48
N VAL A 131 -2.55 6.43 15.49
CA VAL A 131 -3.89 5.85 15.64
C VAL A 131 -3.87 4.44 15.08
N VAL A 132 -4.32 3.44 15.84
CA VAL A 132 -4.43 2.07 15.38
C VAL A 132 -5.89 1.67 15.28
N VAL A 133 -6.34 1.29 14.07
CA VAL A 133 -7.73 0.97 13.73
C VAL A 133 -7.84 -0.30 12.89
N GLU A 134 -9.04 -0.88 12.79
CA GLU A 134 -9.32 -1.90 11.79
C GLU A 134 -9.51 -1.28 10.40
N GLY A 135 -9.05 -1.96 9.36
CA GLY A 135 -9.22 -1.53 7.96
C GLY A 135 -10.69 -1.28 7.59
N ALA A 136 -11.63 -2.00 8.22
CA ALA A 136 -13.07 -1.80 8.05
C ALA A 136 -13.54 -0.40 8.47
N ASP A 137 -12.93 0.20 9.49
CA ASP A 137 -13.29 1.55 9.94
C ASP A 137 -12.76 2.62 8.98
N ILE A 138 -11.57 2.42 8.42
CA ILE A 138 -11.04 3.27 7.33
C ILE A 138 -11.97 3.19 6.11
N ALA A 139 -12.34 1.98 5.69
CA ALA A 139 -13.23 1.78 4.56
C ALA A 139 -14.60 2.44 4.78
N ARG A 140 -15.12 2.40 6.02
CA ARG A 140 -16.36 3.07 6.39
C ARG A 140 -16.21 4.59 6.34
N ALA A 141 -15.13 5.14 6.86
CA ALA A 141 -14.85 6.58 6.86
C ALA A 141 -14.71 7.13 5.44
N VAL A 142 -13.88 6.48 4.60
CA VAL A 142 -13.67 6.85 3.19
C VAL A 142 -14.99 6.79 2.42
N LYS A 143 -15.79 5.75 2.62
CA LYS A 143 -17.10 5.61 1.96
C LYS A 143 -18.11 6.67 2.41
N ALA A 144 -18.08 7.08 3.68
CA ALA A 144 -18.96 8.13 4.18
C ALA A 144 -18.57 9.49 3.58
N ALA A 145 -17.28 9.81 3.55
CA ALA A 145 -16.76 11.04 2.95
C ALA A 145 -17.08 11.16 1.45
N ASP A 146 -17.03 10.05 0.70
CA ASP A 146 -17.34 9.98 -0.75
C ASP A 146 -18.75 10.44 -1.10
N MET A 147 -19.67 10.37 -0.15
CA MET A 147 -21.04 10.80 -0.37
C MET A 147 -21.18 12.32 -0.41
N VAL A 148 -20.19 13.07 0.12
CA VAL A 148 -20.33 14.51 0.41
C VAL A 148 -19.22 15.39 -0.14
N SER A 149 -17.98 14.89 -0.29
CA SER A 149 -16.84 15.73 -0.63
C SER A 149 -15.77 14.99 -1.44
N ASP A 150 -14.94 15.75 -2.17
CA ASP A 150 -13.75 15.23 -2.88
C ASP A 150 -12.51 15.16 -1.96
N HIS A 151 -12.67 15.60 -0.70
CA HIS A 151 -11.60 15.69 0.29
C HIS A 151 -12.09 15.18 1.64
N ILE A 152 -11.15 14.73 2.45
CA ILE A 152 -11.40 14.19 3.78
C ILE A 152 -10.35 14.74 4.74
N ALA A 153 -10.80 15.32 5.84
CA ALA A 153 -9.92 15.74 6.91
C ALA A 153 -9.83 14.62 7.93
N LEU A 154 -8.60 14.22 8.23
CA LEU A 154 -8.29 13.25 9.28
C LEU A 154 -7.63 14.02 10.42
N GLY A 155 -8.09 13.80 11.64
CA GLY A 155 -7.53 14.48 12.80
C GLY A 155 -7.63 13.70 14.09
N VAL A 156 -6.84 14.13 15.06
CA VAL A 156 -6.82 13.60 16.42
C VAL A 156 -6.98 14.80 17.35
N ASP A 157 -7.97 14.72 18.23
CA ASP A 157 -8.13 15.67 19.33
C ASP A 157 -7.40 15.10 20.56
N ALA A 158 -6.33 15.79 20.99
CA ALA A 158 -5.51 15.31 22.09
C ALA A 158 -6.16 15.48 23.46
N ASP A 159 -7.06 16.46 23.60
CA ASP A 159 -7.77 16.74 24.87
C ASP A 159 -8.92 15.74 25.09
N GLU A 160 -9.64 15.40 24.01
CA GLU A 160 -10.75 14.43 24.05
C GLU A 160 -10.30 12.97 23.81
N GLU A 161 -9.03 12.77 23.43
CA GLU A 161 -8.43 11.46 23.11
C GLU A 161 -9.26 10.66 22.09
N LEU A 162 -9.63 11.33 20.99
CA LEU A 162 -10.40 10.72 19.92
C LEU A 162 -9.76 10.97 18.55
N PHE A 163 -9.99 10.05 17.63
CA PHE A 163 -9.75 10.22 16.22
C PHE A 163 -11.04 10.64 15.53
N TYR A 164 -10.98 11.59 14.61
CA TYR A 164 -12.13 12.05 13.87
C TYR A 164 -11.86 12.20 12.38
N VAL A 165 -12.95 12.12 11.63
CA VAL A 165 -13.00 12.28 10.19
C VAL A 165 -14.08 13.29 9.86
N ASP A 166 -13.70 14.34 9.13
CA ASP A 166 -14.62 15.33 8.58
C ASP A 166 -14.59 15.32 7.05
N ALA A 167 -15.77 15.46 6.45
CA ALA A 167 -15.91 15.78 5.04
C ALA A 167 -17.06 16.78 4.87
N GLU A 168 -16.73 17.97 4.39
CA GLU A 168 -17.70 19.05 4.16
C GLU A 168 -18.04 19.15 2.68
N GLY A 169 -19.34 19.21 2.38
CA GLY A 169 -19.88 19.30 1.04
C GLY A 169 -20.67 20.58 0.81
N ASP A 170 -21.21 20.76 -0.40
CA ASP A 170 -22.04 21.94 -0.73
C ASP A 170 -23.38 21.95 0.03
N THR A 171 -23.89 20.77 0.43
CA THR A 171 -25.24 20.59 0.98
C THR A 171 -25.26 19.71 2.21
N ASP A 172 -24.44 18.66 2.23
CA ASP A 172 -24.40 17.65 3.27
C ASP A 172 -22.97 17.55 3.79
N ASP A 173 -22.82 17.32 5.11
CA ASP A 173 -21.54 17.15 5.78
C ASP A 173 -21.52 15.79 6.49
N VAL A 174 -20.34 15.21 6.61
CA VAL A 174 -20.09 13.96 7.34
C VAL A 174 -19.08 14.21 8.43
N HIS A 175 -19.41 13.73 9.61
CA HIS A 175 -18.53 13.70 10.78
C HIS A 175 -18.59 12.31 11.40
N LEU A 176 -17.42 11.72 11.63
CA LEU A 176 -17.25 10.43 12.28
C LEU A 176 -16.21 10.58 13.38
N GLU A 177 -16.52 10.09 14.57
CA GLU A 177 -15.62 10.06 15.72
C GLU A 177 -15.42 8.61 16.15
N LEU A 178 -14.17 8.26 16.43
CA LEU A 178 -13.78 7.01 17.08
C LEU A 178 -13.08 7.37 18.38
N THR A 179 -13.71 7.00 19.49
CA THR A 179 -13.13 7.20 20.82
C THR A 179 -12.06 6.14 21.10
N ARG A 180 -11.25 6.32 22.14
CA ARG A 180 -10.27 5.31 22.57
C ARG A 180 -10.87 3.90 22.78
N GLU A 181 -12.18 3.76 23.06
CA GLU A 181 -12.84 2.45 23.17
C GLU A 181 -13.13 1.78 21.82
N ASP A 182 -13.23 2.58 20.75
CA ASP A 182 -13.46 2.12 19.38
C ASP A 182 -12.13 1.81 18.66
N LEU A 183 -11.01 2.33 19.17
CA LEU A 183 -9.67 2.19 18.60
C LEU A 183 -8.92 1.00 19.22
N ILE A 184 -7.99 0.41 18.46
CA ILE A 184 -7.08 -0.62 18.98
C ILE A 184 -6.02 0.03 19.89
N ASP A 185 -5.43 1.13 19.43
CA ASP A 185 -4.54 1.98 20.22
C ASP A 185 -4.59 3.44 19.76
N LEU A 186 -4.22 4.34 20.66
CA LEU A 186 -4.14 5.77 20.39
C LEU A 186 -3.01 6.40 21.20
N THR A 187 -2.00 6.89 20.49
CA THR A 187 -1.07 7.90 20.98
C THR A 187 -1.59 9.26 20.55
N ALA A 188 -2.22 9.96 21.49
CA ALA A 188 -2.88 11.23 21.24
C ALA A 188 -1.85 12.37 21.12
N GLY A 189 -1.89 13.05 19.98
CA GLY A 189 -1.20 14.32 19.73
C GLY A 189 -2.05 15.14 18.77
N ASP A 190 -2.02 16.46 18.89
CA ASP A 190 -2.82 17.31 18.01
C ASP A 190 -2.37 17.15 16.56
N ALA A 191 -3.30 16.69 15.73
CA ALA A 191 -3.07 16.51 14.31
C ALA A 191 -4.36 16.81 13.55
N ARG A 192 -4.23 17.52 12.43
CA ARG A 192 -5.32 17.70 11.46
C ARG A 192 -4.73 17.94 10.09
N SER A 193 -5.10 17.11 9.14
CA SER A 193 -4.66 17.26 7.74
C SER A 193 -5.78 16.91 6.79
N LEU A 194 -5.85 17.65 5.68
CA LEU A 194 -6.82 17.45 4.61
C LEU A 194 -6.19 16.60 3.51
N PHE A 195 -6.86 15.56 3.03
CA PHE A 195 -6.35 14.65 2.01
C PHE A 195 -7.31 14.54 0.82
N SER A 196 -6.77 14.14 -0.33
CA SER A 196 -7.59 13.84 -1.52
C SER A 196 -8.32 12.52 -1.30
N LEU A 197 -9.64 12.52 -1.44
CA LEU A 197 -10.42 11.32 -1.18
C LEU A 197 -10.16 10.23 -2.21
N ASP A 198 -10.01 10.59 -3.49
CA ASP A 198 -9.70 9.64 -4.58
C ASP A 198 -8.50 8.74 -4.25
N TYR A 199 -7.42 9.31 -3.71
CA TYR A 199 -6.23 8.54 -3.34
C TYR A 199 -6.50 7.60 -2.16
N LEU A 200 -7.26 8.05 -1.16
CA LEU A 200 -7.63 7.19 -0.03
C LEU A 200 -8.59 6.07 -0.46
N GLN A 201 -9.45 6.30 -1.45
CA GLN A 201 -10.28 5.25 -2.04
C GLN A 201 -9.44 4.20 -2.75
N ASP A 202 -8.45 4.62 -3.52
CA ASP A 202 -7.55 3.71 -4.21
C ASP A 202 -6.70 2.91 -3.22
N MET A 203 -6.07 3.57 -2.25
CA MET A 203 -5.31 2.92 -1.18
C MET A 203 -6.17 1.95 -0.35
N ASN A 204 -7.41 2.35 -0.01
CA ASN A 204 -8.33 1.51 0.77
C ASN A 204 -8.75 0.21 0.06
N LYS A 205 -8.63 0.12 -1.28
CA LYS A 205 -8.88 -1.14 -1.99
C LYS A 205 -7.85 -2.22 -1.67
N ALA A 206 -6.63 -1.81 -1.33
CA ALA A 206 -5.52 -2.71 -1.01
C ALA A 206 -5.44 -3.06 0.49
N ILE A 207 -6.18 -2.36 1.35
CA ILE A 207 -6.19 -2.61 2.79
C ILE A 207 -7.21 -3.71 3.11
N PRO A 208 -6.81 -4.87 3.66
CA PRO A 208 -7.75 -5.88 4.10
C PRO A 208 -8.66 -5.34 5.21
N SER A 209 -9.96 -5.68 5.17
CA SER A 209 -10.93 -5.12 6.13
C SER A 209 -10.66 -5.51 7.58
N ASP A 210 -10.03 -6.66 7.81
CA ASP A 210 -9.68 -7.20 9.11
C ASP A 210 -8.21 -6.93 9.50
N ALA A 211 -7.46 -6.21 8.66
CA ALA A 211 -6.11 -5.79 8.99
C ALA A 211 -6.11 -4.68 10.06
N GLU A 212 -5.14 -4.76 10.96
CA GLU A 212 -4.78 -3.67 11.85
C GLU A 212 -3.97 -2.63 11.06
N VAL A 213 -4.46 -1.40 11.03
CA VAL A 213 -3.83 -0.28 10.31
C VAL A 213 -3.33 0.74 11.33
N THR A 214 -2.02 0.94 11.35
CA THR A 214 -1.38 2.01 12.10
C THR A 214 -1.27 3.25 11.22
N MET A 215 -1.92 4.32 11.65
CA MET A 215 -1.96 5.59 10.96
C MET A 215 -1.16 6.64 11.72
N GLU A 216 -0.15 7.22 11.08
CA GLU A 216 0.63 8.34 11.61
C GLU A 216 0.14 9.65 11.01
N LEU A 217 -0.23 10.61 11.87
CA LEU A 217 -0.83 11.89 11.47
C LEU A 217 -0.11 13.08 12.11
N GLY A 218 -0.05 14.17 11.35
CA GLY A 218 0.39 15.48 11.82
C GLY A 218 -0.44 16.61 11.24
N GLU A 219 -0.05 17.85 11.54
CA GLU A 219 -0.67 19.06 11.01
C GLU A 219 -0.02 19.45 9.68
N GLU A 220 -0.80 19.39 8.59
CA GLU A 220 -0.33 19.65 7.22
C GLU A 220 0.88 18.80 6.77
N PHE A 221 1.00 17.59 7.32
CA PHE A 221 2.01 16.59 6.92
C PHE A 221 1.37 15.40 6.17
N PRO A 222 2.17 14.65 5.37
CA PRO A 222 1.69 13.40 4.80
C PRO A 222 1.22 12.43 5.89
N VAL A 223 0.08 11.80 5.67
CA VAL A 223 -0.35 10.66 6.49
C VAL A 223 0.44 9.42 6.06
N LYS A 224 0.84 8.59 7.03
CA LYS A 224 1.34 7.25 6.75
C LYS A 224 0.32 6.23 7.21
N LEU A 225 0.05 5.23 6.38
CA LEU A 225 -0.81 4.08 6.70
C LEU A 225 0.05 2.82 6.61
N HIS A 226 0.28 2.19 7.75
CA HIS A 226 1.06 0.97 7.89
C HIS A 226 0.13 -0.20 8.17
N PHE A 227 0.27 -1.28 7.42
CA PHE A 227 -0.46 -2.51 7.65
C PHE A 227 0.34 -3.70 7.17
N ASP A 228 0.10 -4.85 7.78
CA ASP A 228 0.73 -6.10 7.40
C ASP A 228 -0.13 -6.86 6.38
N ILE A 229 0.54 -7.60 5.53
CA ILE A 229 -0.04 -8.54 4.57
C ILE A 229 0.62 -9.92 4.76
N ALA A 230 0.15 -10.94 4.04
CA ALA A 230 0.80 -12.26 4.03
C ALA A 230 1.00 -12.86 5.44
N GLU A 231 -0.02 -12.75 6.30
CA GLU A 231 0.03 -13.25 7.69
C GLU A 231 1.16 -12.66 8.56
N GLY A 232 1.61 -11.43 8.25
CA GLY A 232 2.66 -10.73 8.99
C GLY A 232 4.07 -10.88 8.38
N GLU A 233 4.19 -11.62 7.28
CA GLU A 233 5.46 -11.79 6.54
C GLU A 233 5.62 -10.74 5.43
N GLY A 234 4.71 -9.76 5.34
CA GLY A 234 4.84 -8.60 4.48
C GLY A 234 4.26 -7.36 5.15
N SER A 235 4.81 -6.21 4.80
CA SER A 235 4.36 -4.91 5.31
C SER A 235 4.20 -3.92 4.16
N VAL A 236 3.16 -3.10 4.26
CA VAL A 236 2.86 -2.04 3.30
C VAL A 236 2.75 -0.72 4.05
N THR A 237 3.44 0.28 3.55
CA THR A 237 3.33 1.67 3.99
C THR A 237 2.85 2.52 2.84
N PHE A 238 1.61 3.01 2.93
CA PHE A 238 1.16 4.10 2.08
C PHE A 238 1.53 5.43 2.69
N MET A 239 1.94 6.38 1.84
CA MET A 239 2.03 7.78 2.22
C MET A 239 1.20 8.63 1.27
N LEU A 240 0.41 9.55 1.83
CA LEU A 240 -0.42 10.45 1.06
C LEU A 240 -0.15 11.90 1.47
N ALA A 241 0.25 12.72 0.51
CA ALA A 241 0.49 14.14 0.71
C ALA A 241 -0.81 14.88 1.06
N PRO A 242 -0.75 15.86 1.99
CA PRO A 242 -1.91 16.66 2.34
C PRO A 242 -2.23 17.66 1.24
N ARG A 243 -3.49 18.07 1.18
CA ARG A 243 -3.94 19.21 0.40
C ARG A 243 -3.73 20.48 1.24
N ILE A 244 -3.00 21.43 0.66
CA ILE A 244 -2.81 22.74 1.27
C ILE A 244 -4.14 23.49 1.20
N GLN A 245 -4.71 23.83 2.36
CA GLN A 245 -5.85 24.75 2.41
C GLN A 245 -5.36 26.12 1.94
N SER A 246 -5.89 26.60 0.82
CA SER A 246 -5.66 27.99 0.41
C SER A 246 -6.70 28.85 1.12
N ASP A 247 -6.25 29.73 2.02
CA ASP A 247 -7.06 30.79 2.66
C ASP A 247 -7.91 31.59 1.65
#